data_AF-A0A349IER6-F1
#
_entry.id   AF-A0A349IER6-F1
#
_cell.length_a   1.000
_cell.length_b   1.000
_cell.length_c   1.000
_cell.angle_alpha   90.00
_cell.angle_beta   90.00
_cell.angle_gamma   90.00
#
_symmetry.space_group_name_H-M   'P 1'
#
loop_
_entity.id
_entity.type
_entity.pdbx_description
1 polymer ?
#
loop_
_entity_poly.entity_id
_entity_poly.type
_entity_poly.pdbx_seq_one_letter_code
_entity_poly.pdbx_strand_id
1 'polypeptide(L)'
;MDLATFETRTGLWPHMQFTDVEYEVCSAGVEIYAIDVSRQTKSKLFICRVTNEQQAASLTAQFKEWLPKLKLKKRKVALNLARMACEKSFPANPKFQDRSDMRRNTSRL
;
A
#
# COMPACT_ATOMS: atom_id res chain seq x y z
N MET A 1 -11.76 19.21 -0.19
CA MET A 1 -11.55 17.85 -0.73
C MET A 1 -11.83 16.86 0.39
N ASP A 2 -12.45 15.73 0.09
CA ASP A 2 -12.77 14.67 1.05
C ASP A 2 -11.71 13.54 1.03
N LEU A 3 -11.74 12.66 2.04
CA LEU A 3 -10.77 11.58 2.18
C LEU A 3 -10.77 10.65 0.96
N ALA A 4 -11.93 10.23 0.47
CA ALA A 4 -12.03 9.28 -0.64
C ALA A 4 -11.35 9.79 -1.93
N THR A 5 -11.52 11.08 -2.24
CA THR A 5 -10.83 11.71 -3.38
C THR A 5 -9.31 11.75 -3.18
N PHE A 6 -8.86 12.07 -1.96
CA PHE A 6 -7.45 12.05 -1.61
C PHE A 6 -6.85 10.64 -1.70
N GLU A 7 -7.55 9.62 -1.21
CA GLU A 7 -7.14 8.21 -1.30
C GLU A 7 -7.05 7.76 -2.76
N THR A 8 -8.02 8.17 -3.60
CA THR A 8 -8.04 7.83 -5.03
C THR A 8 -6.84 8.46 -5.74
N ARG A 9 -6.60 9.77 -5.57
CA ARG A 9 -5.47 10.46 -6.22
C ARG A 9 -4.12 9.88 -5.83
N THR A 10 -3.89 9.64 -4.53
CA THR A 10 -2.64 9.04 -4.03
C THR A 10 -2.57 7.53 -4.29
N GLY A 11 -3.69 6.89 -4.60
CA GLY A 11 -3.81 5.48 -4.97
C GLY A 11 -3.35 5.18 -6.39
N LEU A 12 -3.49 6.13 -7.32
CA LEU A 12 -3.07 6.01 -8.72
C LEU A 12 -1.55 5.86 -8.90
N TRP A 13 -0.77 6.11 -7.85
CA TRP A 13 0.70 6.05 -7.87
C TRP A 13 1.19 4.93 -6.94
N PRO A 14 1.09 3.65 -7.36
CA PRO A 14 1.38 2.50 -6.50
C PRO A 14 2.86 2.40 -6.10
N HIS A 15 3.77 2.96 -6.91
CA HIS A 15 5.21 2.95 -6.65
C HIS A 15 5.69 4.14 -5.82
N MET A 16 4.85 5.16 -5.62
CA MET A 16 5.21 6.33 -4.81
C MET A 16 4.81 6.11 -3.35
N GLN A 17 5.71 6.48 -2.45
CA GLN A 17 5.50 6.41 -1.01
C GLN A 17 5.39 7.80 -0.41
N PHE A 18 4.25 8.46 -0.64
CA PHE A 18 4.01 9.77 -0.05
C PHE A 18 4.22 9.73 1.48
N THR A 19 5.21 10.48 1.95
CA THR A 19 5.62 10.58 3.35
C THR A 19 5.17 11.87 3.98
N ASP A 20 4.96 12.92 3.18
CA ASP A 20 4.57 14.23 3.68
C ASP A 20 3.62 14.97 2.73
N VAL A 21 3.09 16.10 3.19
CA VAL A 21 2.32 17.05 2.40
C VAL A 21 2.89 18.45 2.64
N GLU A 22 3.13 19.19 1.57
CA GLU A 22 3.61 20.57 1.62
C GLU A 22 2.67 21.46 0.81
N TYR A 23 2.65 22.76 1.11
CA TYR A 23 2.00 23.73 0.26
C TYR A 23 3.00 24.79 -0.20
N GLU A 24 2.77 25.34 -1.38
CA GLU A 24 3.58 26.39 -1.99
C GLU A 24 2.69 27.55 -2.43
N VAL A 25 3.17 28.76 -2.16
CA VAL A 25 2.51 29.99 -2.56
C VAL A 25 2.94 30.31 -3.98
N CYS A 26 1.98 30.41 -4.89
CA CYS A 26 2.19 30.73 -6.28
C CYS A 26 1.45 32.02 -6.64
N SER A 27 1.80 32.62 -7.78
CA SER A 27 1.17 33.85 -8.28
C SER A 27 -0.35 33.74 -8.46
N ALA A 28 -0.87 32.52 -8.62
CA ALA A 28 -2.29 32.25 -8.86
C ALA A 28 -2.98 31.50 -7.70
N GLY A 29 -2.40 31.53 -6.49
CA GLY A 29 -2.97 30.93 -5.28
C GLY A 29 -1.97 30.03 -4.55
N VAL A 30 -2.47 29.21 -3.64
CA VAL A 30 -1.65 28.28 -2.84
C VAL A 30 -1.90 26.85 -3.28
N GLU A 31 -0.85 26.16 -3.69
CA GLU A 31 -0.90 24.80 -4.21
C GLU A 31 -0.47 23.81 -3.14
N ILE A 32 -1.15 22.67 -3.07
CA ILE A 32 -0.90 21.62 -2.08
C ILE A 32 -0.39 20.38 -2.81
N TYR A 33 0.71 19.83 -2.29
CA TYR A 33 1.45 18.72 -2.88
C TYR A 33 1.63 17.58 -1.89
N ALA A 34 1.43 16.34 -2.34
CA ALA A 34 1.90 15.16 -1.63
C ALA A 34 3.35 14.89 -2.02
N ILE A 35 4.20 14.62 -1.03
CA ILE A 35 5.64 14.52 -1.18
C ILE A 35 6.07 13.08 -0.91
N ASP A 36 6.78 12.49 -1.87
CA ASP A 36 7.53 11.25 -1.67
C ASP A 36 9.01 11.61 -1.55
N VAL A 37 9.57 11.41 -0.36
CA VAL A 37 11.01 11.58 -0.12
C VAL A 37 11.64 10.19 -0.08
N SER A 38 12.28 9.80 -1.17
CA SER A 38 13.17 8.64 -1.22
C SER A 38 14.60 9.07 -0.90
N ARG A 39 15.51 8.11 -0.68
CA ARG A 39 16.92 8.41 -0.34
C ARG A 39 17.65 9.24 -1.40
N GLN A 40 17.16 9.28 -2.65
CA GLN A 40 17.85 9.93 -3.77
C GLN A 40 16.99 10.97 -4.50
N THR A 41 15.68 10.98 -4.30
CA THR A 41 14.76 11.85 -5.05
C THR A 41 13.62 12.34 -4.18
N LYS A 42 13.29 13.64 -4.33
CA LYS A 42 12.06 14.23 -3.81
C LYS A 42 11.09 14.40 -4.97
N SER A 43 9.97 13.72 -4.91
CA SER A 43 8.91 13.81 -5.91
C SER A 43 7.68 14.49 -5.32
N LYS A 44 7.05 15.36 -6.10
CA LYS A 44 5.85 16.10 -5.71
C LYS A 44 4.67 15.72 -6.59
N LEU A 45 3.55 15.39 -5.98
CA LEU A 45 2.27 15.15 -6.66
C LEU A 45 1.30 16.28 -6.31
N PHE A 46 0.79 16.96 -7.34
CA PHE A 46 -0.22 18.00 -7.15
C PHE A 46 -1.56 17.42 -6.65
N ILE A 47 -2.08 17.96 -5.54
CA ILE A 47 -3.34 17.53 -4.92
C ILE A 47 -4.46 18.52 -5.21
N CYS A 48 -4.28 19.78 -4.85
CA CYS A 48 -5.28 20.81 -5.13
C CYS A 48 -4.66 22.20 -5.00
N ARG A 49 -5.42 23.21 -5.44
CA ARG A 49 -5.11 24.62 -5.22
C ARG A 49 -6.22 25.26 -4.41
N VAL A 50 -5.85 26.20 -3.54
CA VAL A 50 -6.74 27.06 -2.77
C VAL A 50 -6.32 28.51 -2.91
N THR A 51 -7.20 29.44 -2.55
CA THR A 51 -6.95 30.89 -2.69
C THR A 51 -6.29 31.51 -1.47
N ASN A 52 -6.31 30.83 -0.32
CA ASN A 52 -5.84 31.36 0.96
C ASN A 52 -4.88 30.38 1.65
N GLU A 53 -3.76 30.89 2.16
CA GLU A 53 -2.80 30.13 2.97
C GLU A 53 -3.42 29.50 4.22
N GLN A 54 -4.37 30.17 4.88
CA GLN A 54 -5.02 29.62 6.08
C GLN A 54 -5.79 28.34 5.75
N GLN A 55 -6.46 28.32 4.59
CA GLN A 55 -7.12 27.12 4.07
C GLN A 55 -6.10 26.06 3.67
N ALA A 56 -4.99 26.46 3.05
CA ALA A 56 -3.92 25.56 2.67
C ALA A 56 -3.28 24.86 3.87
N ALA A 57 -3.02 25.61 4.95
CA ALA A 57 -2.49 25.08 6.20
C ALA A 57 -3.45 24.07 6.84
N SER A 58 -4.74 24.41 6.91
CA SER A 58 -5.79 23.54 7.46
C SER A 58 -5.91 22.22 6.67
N LEU A 59 -5.94 22.30 5.34
CA LEU A 59 -6.00 21.13 4.47
C LEU A 59 -4.72 20.30 4.52
N THR A 60 -3.56 20.95 4.56
CA THR A 60 -2.27 20.27 4.67
C THR A 60 -2.19 19.46 5.97
N ALA A 61 -2.60 20.05 7.10
CA ALA A 61 -2.67 19.34 8.38
C ALA A 61 -3.59 18.11 8.30
N GLN A 62 -4.78 18.28 7.71
CA GLN A 62 -5.73 17.19 7.51
C GLN A 62 -5.15 16.06 6.62
N PHE A 63 -4.50 16.41 5.51
CA PHE A 63 -3.90 15.42 4.61
C PHE A 63 -2.71 14.70 5.24
N LYS A 64 -1.89 15.39 6.04
CA LYS A 64 -0.83 14.75 6.84
C LYS A 64 -1.39 13.71 7.81
N GLU A 65 -2.55 13.97 8.41
CA GLU A 65 -3.20 13.00 9.30
C GLU A 65 -3.72 11.77 8.54
N TRP A 66 -4.09 11.92 7.27
CA TRP A 66 -4.60 10.83 6.43
C TRP A 66 -3.50 9.96 5.82
N LEU A 67 -2.31 10.51 5.56
CA LEU A 67 -1.18 9.77 4.97
C LEU A 67 -0.82 8.46 5.72
N PRO A 68 -0.70 8.42 7.06
CA PRO A 68 -0.45 7.17 7.79
C PRO A 68 -1.59 6.16 7.64
N LYS A 69 -2.85 6.63 7.61
CA LYS A 69 -4.06 5.78 7.50
C LYS A 69 -4.08 5.06 6.15
N LEU A 70 -3.58 5.70 5.10
CA LEU A 70 -3.41 5.13 3.76
C LEU A 70 -2.37 4.00 3.71
N LYS A 71 -1.22 4.17 4.40
CA LYS A 71 -0.15 3.16 4.44
C LYS A 71 -0.63 1.85 5.06
N LEU A 72 -1.50 1.93 6.07
CA LEU A 72 -2.08 0.76 6.75
C LEU A 72 -3.01 -0.04 5.82
N LYS A 73 -3.86 0.65 5.05
CA LYS A 73 -4.76 -0.01 4.07
C LYS A 73 -3.97 -0.71 2.96
N LYS A 74 -2.98 -0.03 2.35
CA LYS A 74 -2.16 -0.60 1.26
C LYS A 74 -1.38 -1.84 1.72
N ARG A 75 -0.79 -1.81 2.93
CA ARG A 75 -0.09 -2.97 3.52
C ARG A 75 -1.02 -4.16 3.73
N LYS A 76 -2.24 -3.93 4.23
CA LYS A 76 -3.22 -5.01 4.46
C LYS A 76 -3.66 -5.68 3.16
N VAL A 77 -3.86 -4.90 2.09
CA VAL A 77 -4.21 -5.44 0.76
C VAL A 77 -3.04 -6.24 0.17
N ALA A 78 -1.82 -5.71 0.21
CA ALA A 78 -0.64 -6.40 -0.29
C ALA A 78 -0.38 -7.73 0.46
N LEU A 79 -0.56 -7.73 1.79
CA LEU A 79 -0.46 -8.94 2.61
C LEU A 79 -1.52 -9.99 2.23
N ASN A 80 -2.77 -9.56 2.05
CA ASN A 80 -3.84 -10.46 1.61
C ASN A 80 -3.58 -11.04 0.21
N LEU A 81 -3.07 -10.23 -0.71
CA LEU A 81 -2.71 -10.69 -2.05
C LEU A 81 -1.55 -11.69 -2.02
N ALA A 82 -0.51 -11.43 -1.22
CA ALA A 82 0.61 -12.34 -1.01
C ALA A 82 0.16 -13.67 -0.39
N ARG A 83 -0.75 -13.64 0.59
CA ARG A 83 -1.35 -14.84 1.19
C ARG A 83 -2.10 -15.68 0.15
N MET A 84 -2.95 -15.05 -0.64
CA MET A 84 -3.71 -15.74 -1.70
C MET A 84 -2.81 -16.32 -2.81
N ALA A 85 -1.71 -15.63 -3.13
CA ALA A 85 -0.72 -16.12 -4.08
C ALA A 85 0.02 -17.36 -3.54
N CYS A 86 0.38 -17.37 -2.26
CA CYS A 86 1.01 -18.51 -1.58
C CYS A 86 0.08 -19.73 -1.54
N GLU A 87 -1.20 -19.53 -1.22
CA GLU A 87 -2.20 -20.62 -1.21
C GLU A 87 -2.42 -21.25 -2.59
N LYS A 88 -2.30 -20.47 -3.68
CA LYS A 88 -2.36 -20.99 -5.05
C LYS A 88 -1.11 -21.77 -5.49
N SER A 89 0.04 -21.53 -4.86
CA SER A 89 1.30 -22.21 -5.19
C SER A 89 1.47 -23.60 -4.55
N PHE A 90 0.56 -24.01 -3.67
CA PHE A 90 0.47 -25.39 -3.20
C PHE A 90 -0.67 -26.12 -3.93
N PRO A 91 -0.43 -26.74 -5.10
CA PRO A 91 -1.32 -27.82 -5.49
C PRO A 91 -1.14 -28.91 -4.42
N ALA A 92 -2.19 -29.15 -3.65
CA ALA A 92 -2.27 -30.31 -2.77
C ALA A 92 -2.03 -31.55 -3.65
N ASN A 93 -0.81 -32.07 -3.65
CA ASN A 93 -0.46 -33.29 -4.37
C ASN A 93 -1.02 -34.45 -3.52
N PRO A 94 -2.10 -35.15 -3.91
CA PRO A 94 -2.76 -36.12 -3.04
C PRO A 94 -2.03 -37.48 -3.00
N LYS A 95 -0.77 -37.55 -3.43
CA LYS A 95 -0.04 -38.82 -3.58
C LYS A 95 1.30 -38.80 -2.84
N PHE A 96 1.23 -38.70 -1.52
CA PHE A 96 2.25 -39.32 -0.68
C PHE A 96 1.60 -40.55 -0.04
N GLN A 97 1.56 -41.66 -0.78
CA GLN A 97 1.29 -42.97 -0.19
C GLN A 97 2.55 -43.38 0.56
N ASP A 98 2.48 -43.29 1.88
CA ASP A 98 3.46 -43.81 2.81
C ASP A 98 3.70 -45.30 2.52
N ARG A 99 4.87 -45.66 2.00
CA ARG A 99 5.29 -47.05 1.71
C ARG A 99 5.85 -47.73 2.96
N SER A 100 5.20 -47.57 4.10
CA SER A 100 5.63 -48.18 5.37
C SER A 100 5.15 -49.62 5.57
N ASP A 101 4.20 -50.12 4.78
CA ASP A 101 3.63 -51.45 4.98
C ASP A 101 4.03 -52.47 3.90
N MET A 102 5.28 -52.94 3.93
CA MET A 102 5.59 -54.23 3.30
C MET A 102 6.73 -54.99 3.99
N ARG A 103 6.60 -55.27 5.29
CA ARG A 103 7.33 -56.36 5.94
C ARG A 103 6.49 -57.03 7.02
N ARG A 104 5.63 -57.95 6.61
CA ARG A 104 5.19 -59.07 7.45
C ARG A 104 4.56 -60.16 6.59
N ASN A 105 5.40 -60.99 5.97
CA ASN A 105 5.07 -62.40 5.74
C ASN A 105 6.29 -63.16 5.24
N THR A 106 6.93 -63.93 6.12
CA THR A 106 7.65 -65.15 5.73
C THR A 106 7.33 -66.22 6.76
N SER A 107 6.33 -67.00 6.40
CA SER A 107 6.24 -68.46 6.46
C SER A 107 6.72 -69.20 7.72
N ARG A 108 5.75 -69.89 8.31
CA ARG A 108 5.92 -71.17 9.01
C ARG A 108 6.79 -72.13 8.19
N LEU A 109 7.69 -72.84 8.85
CA LEU A 109 7.85 -74.30 8.85
C LEU A 109 8.73 -74.69 10.03
#